data_AF-A0A4Q2Z7F3-F1
#
_entry.id   AF-A0A4Q2Z7F3-F1
#
_cell.length_a   1.000
_cell.length_b   1.000
_cell.length_c   1.000
_cell.angle_alpha   90.00
_cell.angle_beta   90.00
_cell.angle_gamma   90.00
#
_symmetry.space_group_name_H-M   'P 1'
#
loop_
_entity.id
_entity.type
_entity.pdbx_description
1 polymer ?
#
loop_
_entity_poly.entity_id
_entity_poly.type
_entity_poly.pdbx_seq_one_letter_code
_entity_poly.pdbx_strand_id
1 'polypeptide(L)'
;MKTTSTIRHLSFLALLSGLTSSCVTYTRYQDEPRAKVAFSSTKAAQTFYDAYASVGTPVGNGAVKAYIPLYLPYWQTKQDTENKKFNAAFHTADTNHDKRLSEKEARAYDTTVKADRKPEWKSGDL
;
A
#
# COMPACT_ATOMS: atom_id res chain seq x y z
N MET A 1 60.32 -27.67 9.43
CA MET A 1 59.45 -26.64 8.81
C MET A 1 58.31 -27.34 8.07
N LYS A 2 57.08 -27.23 8.57
CA LYS A 2 55.86 -27.70 7.89
C LYS A 2 54.75 -26.68 8.14
N THR A 3 54.69 -25.65 7.31
CA THR A 3 53.70 -24.56 7.38
C THR A 3 53.19 -24.26 5.97
N THR A 4 52.49 -25.23 5.37
CA THR A 4 51.88 -25.07 4.03
C THR A 4 50.44 -25.57 3.96
N SER A 5 49.81 -25.92 5.10
CA SER A 5 48.47 -26.53 5.12
C SER A 5 47.33 -25.58 5.53
N THR A 6 47.62 -24.34 5.96
CA THR A 6 46.60 -23.42 6.47
C THR A 6 46.01 -22.49 5.40
N ILE A 7 46.73 -22.23 4.30
CA ILE A 7 46.33 -21.26 3.27
C ILE A 7 45.17 -21.79 2.39
N ARG A 8 45.09 -23.12 2.19
CA ARG A 8 44.01 -23.74 1.41
C ARG A 8 42.63 -23.62 2.07
N HIS A 9 42.56 -23.59 3.40
CA HIS A 9 41.28 -23.49 4.11
C HIS A 9 40.69 -22.07 4.10
N LEU A 10 41.55 -21.03 4.08
CA LEU A 10 41.11 -19.63 3.97
C LEU A 10 40.43 -19.33 2.63
N SER A 11 40.90 -19.96 1.55
CA SER A 11 40.32 -19.77 0.21
C SER A 11 38.92 -20.38 0.08
N PHE A 12 38.67 -21.51 0.76
CA PHE A 12 37.35 -22.13 0.82
C PHE A 12 36.35 -21.34 1.69
N LEU A 13 36.80 -20.75 2.79
CA LEU A 13 35.94 -19.90 3.62
C LEU A 13 35.53 -18.61 2.88
N ALA A 14 36.45 -17.99 2.13
CA ALA A 14 36.19 -16.77 1.37
C ALA A 14 35.19 -16.99 0.21
N LEU A 15 35.23 -18.16 -0.43
CA LEU A 15 34.25 -18.53 -1.46
C LEU A 15 32.86 -18.76 -0.86
N LEU A 16 32.77 -19.30 0.37
CA LEU A 16 31.51 -19.56 1.05
C LEU A 16 30.82 -18.27 1.56
N SER A 17 31.60 -17.24 1.91
CA SER A 17 31.05 -15.92 2.28
C SER A 17 30.46 -15.13 1.11
N GLY A 18 30.75 -15.49 -0.14
CA GLY A 18 30.13 -14.89 -1.34
C GLY A 18 28.74 -15.40 -1.66
N LEU A 19 28.30 -16.49 -1.00
CA LEU A 19 26.97 -17.10 -1.15
C LEU A 19 25.95 -16.56 -0.15
N THR A 20 26.24 -15.44 0.54
CA THR A 20 25.23 -14.75 1.33
C THR A 20 24.11 -14.29 0.39
N SER A 21 23.02 -15.03 0.45
CA SER A 21 21.73 -14.78 -0.17
C SER A 21 21.42 -13.28 -0.26
N SER A 22 21.57 -12.73 -1.46
CA SER A 22 21.16 -11.37 -1.77
C SER A 22 19.63 -11.31 -1.68
N CYS A 23 19.11 -10.87 -0.54
CA CYS A 23 17.68 -10.61 -0.36
C CYS A 23 17.30 -9.42 -1.25
N VAL A 24 16.62 -9.69 -2.36
CA VAL A 24 16.17 -8.65 -3.29
C VAL A 24 14.75 -8.27 -2.89
N THR A 25 14.62 -7.09 -2.27
CA THR A 25 13.32 -6.46 -2.01
C THR A 25 13.01 -5.49 -3.16
N TYR A 26 11.88 -5.69 -3.83
CA TYR A 26 11.42 -4.84 -4.93
C TYR A 26 10.05 -4.24 -4.60
N THR A 27 9.99 -2.91 -4.48
CA THR A 27 8.74 -2.17 -4.32
C THR A 27 8.27 -1.66 -5.67
N ARG A 28 7.08 -2.06 -6.11
CA ARG A 28 6.44 -1.51 -7.31
C ARG A 28 5.37 -0.52 -6.91
N TYR A 29 5.59 0.75 -7.22
CA TYR A 29 4.55 1.77 -7.12
C TYR A 29 3.55 1.59 -8.26
N GLN A 30 2.27 1.55 -7.90
CA GLN A 30 1.18 1.63 -8.87
C GLN A 30 0.68 3.06 -8.88
N ASP A 31 1.19 3.83 -9.84
CA ASP A 31 0.79 5.21 -10.03
C ASP A 31 -0.25 5.34 -11.14
N GLU A 32 -1.19 6.25 -10.94
CA GLU A 32 -2.22 6.61 -11.90
C GLU A 32 -2.32 8.14 -11.93
N PRO A 33 -2.59 8.76 -13.10
CA PRO A 33 -2.88 10.18 -13.14
C PRO A 33 -4.06 10.53 -12.24
N ARG A 34 -3.93 11.61 -11.47
CA ARG A 34 -5.03 12.08 -10.62
C ARG A 34 -6.25 12.43 -11.46
N ALA A 35 -7.41 11.90 -11.07
CA ALA A 35 -8.68 12.18 -11.72
C ALA A 35 -8.97 13.69 -11.66
N LYS A 36 -9.44 14.23 -12.80
CA LYS A 36 -9.97 15.61 -12.84
C LYS A 36 -11.37 15.60 -12.23
N VAL A 37 -11.46 16.07 -11.00
CA VAL A 37 -12.72 16.11 -10.24
C VAL A 37 -13.34 17.50 -10.32
N ALA A 38 -14.62 17.55 -10.65
CA ALA A 38 -15.44 18.75 -10.50
C ALA A 38 -16.32 18.63 -9.25
N PHE A 39 -16.64 19.76 -8.62
CA PHE A 39 -17.54 19.80 -7.46
C PHE A 39 -18.73 20.69 -7.76
N SER A 40 -19.91 20.30 -7.28
CA SER A 40 -21.13 21.12 -7.41
C SER A 40 -21.03 22.44 -6.65
N SER A 41 -20.31 22.44 -5.53
CA SER A 41 -20.11 23.60 -4.65
C SER A 41 -18.81 23.46 -3.85
N THR A 42 -18.37 24.55 -3.22
CA THR A 42 -17.25 24.54 -2.26
C THR A 42 -17.50 23.63 -1.07
N LYS A 43 -18.75 23.56 -0.61
CA LYS A 43 -19.18 22.69 0.49
C LYS A 43 -19.02 21.20 0.14
N ALA A 44 -19.38 20.81 -1.09
CA ALA A 44 -19.16 19.44 -1.57
C ALA A 44 -17.66 19.08 -1.55
N ALA A 45 -16.81 19.99 -2.03
CA ALA A 45 -15.36 19.81 -2.02
C ALA A 45 -14.81 19.63 -0.59
N GLN A 46 -15.18 20.54 0.31
CA GLN A 46 -14.71 20.49 1.69
C GLN A 46 -15.14 19.20 2.40
N THR A 47 -16.42 18.84 2.32
CA THR A 47 -16.93 17.61 2.94
C THR A 47 -16.22 16.36 2.40
N PHE A 48 -15.98 16.29 1.10
CA PHE A 48 -15.25 15.17 0.51
C PHE A 48 -13.79 15.11 0.98
N TYR A 49 -13.06 16.24 0.97
CA TYR A 49 -11.66 16.27 1.37
C TYR A 49 -11.48 16.00 2.86
N ASP A 50 -12.36 16.50 3.72
CA ASP A 50 -12.35 16.22 5.15
C ASP A 50 -12.58 14.72 5.40
N ALA A 51 -13.56 14.12 4.71
CA ALA A 51 -13.81 12.69 4.77
C ALA A 51 -12.60 11.88 4.26
N TYR A 52 -12.05 12.21 3.09
CA TYR A 52 -10.89 11.55 2.49
C TYR A 52 -9.66 11.59 3.41
N ALA A 53 -9.31 12.77 3.94
CA ALA A 53 -8.18 12.92 4.84
C ALA A 53 -8.35 12.11 6.14
N SER A 54 -9.60 11.91 6.56
CA SER A 54 -9.94 11.22 7.79
C SER A 54 -9.89 9.68 7.70
N VAL A 55 -9.83 9.11 6.49
CA VAL A 55 -9.62 7.67 6.27
C VAL A 55 -8.24 7.22 6.77
N GLY A 56 -7.30 8.17 6.94
CA GLY A 56 -5.87 7.85 7.13
C GLY A 56 -5.30 7.18 5.88
N THR A 57 -3.99 7.00 5.79
CA THR A 57 -3.43 6.19 4.70
C THR A 57 -3.77 4.72 4.95
N PRO A 58 -4.65 4.06 4.17
CA PRO A 58 -4.73 2.61 4.21
C PRO A 58 -3.39 2.09 3.70
N VAL A 59 -2.71 1.30 4.54
CA VAL A 59 -1.46 0.65 4.14
C VAL A 59 -1.84 -0.47 3.18
N GLY A 60 -1.89 -0.15 1.88
CA GLY A 60 -2.12 -1.11 0.81
C GLY A 60 -0.97 -2.11 0.76
N ASN A 61 -1.05 -3.17 1.57
CA ASN A 61 0.00 -4.16 1.72
C ASN A 61 -0.30 -5.39 0.86
N GLY A 62 -0.14 -5.25 -0.46
CA GLY A 62 -0.07 -6.39 -1.37
C GLY A 62 1.35 -6.94 -1.41
N ALA A 63 1.74 -7.79 -0.46
CA ALA A 63 3.02 -8.48 -0.48
C ALA A 63 2.88 -9.86 -1.15
N VAL A 64 3.56 -10.09 -2.26
CA VAL A 64 3.64 -11.41 -2.91
C VAL A 64 4.97 -12.04 -2.51
N LYS A 65 4.92 -13.16 -1.80
CA LYS A 65 6.09 -13.99 -1.50
C LYS A 65 6.16 -15.13 -2.53
N ALA A 66 7.20 -15.15 -3.34
CA ALA A 66 7.48 -16.27 -4.24
C ALA A 66 8.75 -16.98 -3.76
N TYR A 67 8.64 -18.27 -3.44
CA TYR A 67 9.80 -19.11 -3.14
C TYR A 67 10.31 -19.71 -4.44
N ILE A 68 11.41 -19.18 -4.96
CA ILE A 68 12.12 -19.76 -6.12
C ILE A 68 13.16 -20.75 -5.55
N PRO A 69 13.25 -21.99 -6.05
CA PRO A 69 14.02 -23.09 -5.43
C PRO A 69 15.56 -22.93 -5.44
N LEU A 70 16.09 -21.74 -5.73
CA LEU A 70 17.49 -21.35 -5.56
C LEU A 70 17.56 -20.14 -4.62
N TYR A 71 17.54 -20.39 -3.31
CA TYR A 71 18.04 -19.58 -2.18
C TYR A 71 18.03 -18.02 -2.25
N LEU A 72 17.12 -17.40 -2.99
CA LEU A 72 16.96 -15.95 -3.01
C LEU A 72 15.55 -15.62 -2.54
N PRO A 73 15.37 -15.15 -1.29
CA PRO A 73 14.08 -14.66 -0.84
C PRO A 73 13.72 -13.41 -1.67
N TYR A 74 12.82 -13.58 -2.63
CA TYR A 74 12.28 -12.49 -3.44
C TYR A 74 11.02 -11.93 -2.77
N TRP A 75 11.09 -10.67 -2.35
CA TRP A 75 9.98 -9.97 -1.72
C TRP A 75 9.51 -8.85 -2.63
N GLN A 76 8.29 -8.98 -3.14
CA GLN A 76 7.64 -7.92 -3.90
C GLN A 76 6.52 -7.27 -3.11
N THR A 77 6.63 -5.98 -2.87
CA THR A 77 5.57 -5.16 -2.26
C THR A 77 4.98 -4.24 -3.32
N LYS A 78 3.66 -4.26 -3.47
CA LYS A 78 2.93 -3.25 -4.26
C LYS A 78 2.50 -2.12 -3.31
N GLN A 79 2.80 -0.88 -3.68
CA GLN A 79 2.31 0.30 -2.96
C GLN A 79 1.49 1.18 -3.91
N ASP A 80 0.26 1.49 -3.50
CA ASP A 80 -0.60 2.43 -4.21
C ASP A 80 -0.16 3.87 -3.89
N THR A 81 -0.05 4.70 -4.93
CA THR A 81 0.24 6.13 -4.76
C THR A 81 -0.98 6.89 -4.23
N GLU A 82 -0.76 8.11 -3.74
CA GLU A 82 -1.83 8.99 -3.28
C GLU A 82 -2.84 9.32 -4.38
N ASN A 83 -2.41 9.39 -5.64
CA ASN A 83 -3.32 9.61 -6.77
C ASN A 83 -4.27 8.43 -6.95
N LYS A 84 -3.76 7.20 -6.86
CA LYS A 84 -4.59 6.00 -6.98
C LYS A 84 -5.59 5.88 -5.83
N LYS A 85 -5.17 6.19 -4.59
CA LYS A 85 -6.07 6.25 -3.42
C LYS A 85 -7.15 7.32 -3.58
N PHE A 86 -6.77 8.51 -4.04
CA PHE A 86 -7.70 9.59 -4.33
C PHE A 86 -8.71 9.20 -5.42
N ASN A 87 -8.24 8.57 -6.51
CA ASN A 87 -9.09 8.10 -7.60
C ASN A 87 -10.10 7.06 -7.09
N ALA A 88 -9.65 6.11 -6.27
CA ALA A 88 -10.54 5.12 -5.66
C ALA A 88 -11.61 5.78 -4.77
N ALA A 89 -11.22 6.71 -3.90
CA ALA A 89 -12.15 7.46 -3.06
C ALA A 89 -13.16 8.27 -3.89
N PHE A 90 -12.70 8.91 -4.97
CA PHE A 90 -13.56 9.63 -5.90
C PHE A 90 -14.56 8.69 -6.59
N HIS A 91 -14.11 7.52 -7.07
CA HIS A 91 -15.00 6.52 -7.67
C HIS A 91 -16.05 5.98 -6.69
N THR A 92 -15.70 5.85 -5.41
CA THR A 92 -16.66 5.47 -4.37
C THR A 92 -17.69 6.57 -4.10
N ALA A 93 -17.27 7.83 -4.12
CA ALA A 93 -18.15 8.97 -3.85
C ALA A 93 -19.06 9.32 -5.05
N ASP A 94 -18.57 9.18 -6.28
CA ASP A 94 -19.30 9.49 -7.52
C ASP A 94 -20.31 8.38 -7.89
N THR A 95 -21.43 8.37 -7.15
CA THR A 95 -22.46 7.32 -7.27
C THR A 95 -23.23 7.36 -8.58
N ASN A 96 -23.31 8.53 -9.22
CA ASN A 96 -24.05 8.71 -10.47
C ASN A 96 -23.13 8.67 -11.72
N HIS A 97 -21.81 8.63 -11.52
CA HIS A 97 -20.77 8.54 -12.55
C HIS A 97 -20.71 9.73 -13.52
N ASP A 98 -21.15 10.92 -13.09
CA ASP A 98 -21.13 12.15 -13.89
C ASP A 98 -19.77 12.89 -13.83
N LYS A 99 -18.82 12.34 -13.07
CA LYS A 99 -17.49 12.91 -12.81
C LYS A 99 -17.52 14.24 -12.05
N ARG A 100 -18.62 14.56 -11.37
CA ARG A 100 -18.85 15.78 -10.61
C ARG A 100 -19.53 15.48 -9.27
N LEU A 101 -18.77 15.61 -8.18
CA LEU A 101 -19.33 15.35 -6.85
C LEU A 101 -20.34 16.42 -6.42
N SER A 102 -21.57 15.98 -6.21
CA SER A 102 -22.61 16.76 -5.56
C SER A 102 -22.42 16.82 -4.05
N GLU A 103 -23.05 17.78 -3.37
CA GLU A 103 -23.05 17.82 -1.90
C GLU A 103 -23.74 16.60 -1.26
N LYS A 104 -24.66 15.95 -1.99
CA LYS A 104 -25.33 14.73 -1.52
C LYS A 104 -24.35 13.56 -1.51
N GLU A 105 -23.59 13.40 -2.58
CA GLU A 105 -22.56 12.38 -2.72
C GLU A 105 -21.42 12.56 -1.73
N ALA A 106 -20.92 13.79 -1.57
CA ALA A 106 -19.89 14.09 -0.59
C ALA A 106 -20.32 13.74 0.84
N ARG A 107 -21.58 14.03 1.21
CA ARG A 107 -22.15 13.65 2.51
C ARG A 107 -22.37 12.14 2.66
N ALA A 108 -22.80 11.47 1.59
CA ALA A 108 -22.95 10.02 1.60
C ALA A 108 -21.59 9.35 1.86
N TYR A 109 -20.54 9.80 1.17
CA TYR A 109 -19.18 9.32 1.36
C TYR A 109 -18.63 9.58 2.77
N ASP A 110 -18.84 10.77 3.34
CA ASP A 110 -18.47 11.05 4.73
C ASP A 110 -19.18 10.10 5.72
N THR A 111 -20.45 9.81 5.47
CA THR A 111 -21.24 8.88 6.30
C THR A 111 -20.68 7.46 6.23
N THR A 112 -20.32 6.97 5.04
CA THR A 112 -19.74 5.62 4.88
C THR A 112 -18.39 5.54 5.58
N VAL A 113 -17.51 6.53 5.37
CA VAL A 113 -16.18 6.60 6.02
C VAL A 113 -16.28 6.67 7.56
N LYS A 114 -17.30 7.32 8.10
CA LYS A 114 -17.56 7.36 9.54
C LYS A 114 -18.12 6.04 10.07
N ALA A 115 -18.99 5.38 9.31
CA ALA A 115 -19.53 4.07 9.68
C ALA A 115 -18.42 3.01 9.76
N ASP A 116 -17.54 2.96 8.76
CA ASP A 116 -16.42 2.01 8.72
C ASP A 116 -15.41 2.20 9.87
N ARG A 117 -15.36 3.41 10.45
CA ARG A 117 -14.46 3.73 11.58
C ARG A 117 -15.03 3.42 12.95
N LYS A 118 -16.34 3.22 13.09
CA LYS A 118 -16.94 2.94 14.39
C LYS A 118 -16.73 1.45 14.69
N PRO A 119 -15.86 1.05 15.64
CA PRO A 119 -15.73 -0.36 15.99
C PRO A 119 -17.09 -0.84 16.52
N GLU A 120 -17.62 -1.87 15.88
CA GLU A 120 -18.83 -2.57 16.31
C GLU A 120 -18.50 -3.37 17.58
N TRP A 121 -18.35 -2.70 18.72
CA TRP A 121 -18.33 -3.38 20.00
C TRP A 121 -19.73 -3.92 20.25
N LYS A 122 -19.92 -5.22 20.00
CA LYS A 122 -21.11 -5.93 20.46
C LYS A 122 -21.04 -5.98 21.98
N SER A 123 -21.82 -5.11 22.61
CA SER A 123 -22.12 -5.14 24.03
C SER A 123 -22.81 -6.47 24.34
N GLY A 124 -22.01 -7.49 24.69
CA GLY A 124 -22.48 -8.85 24.93
C GLY A 124 -21.39 -9.85 25.35
N ASP A 125 -20.11 -9.56 25.13
CA ASP A 125 -18.99 -10.45 25.51
C ASP A 125 -18.23 -9.95 26.76
N LEU A 126 -18.94 -9.69 27.86
CA LEU A 126 -18.37 -9.56 29.22
C LEU A 126 -19.16 -10.41 30.21
#